data_AF-A0A2K3E6Y9-F1
#
_entry.id   AF-A0A2K3E6Y9-F1
#
_cell.length_a   1.000
_cell.length_b   1.000
_cell.length_c   1.000
_cell.angle_alpha   90.00
_cell.angle_beta   90.00
_cell.angle_gamma   90.00
#
_symmetry.space_group_name_H-M   'P 1'
#
loop_
_entity.id
_entity.type
_entity.pdbx_description
1 polymer ?
#
loop_
_entity_poly.entity_id
_entity_poly.type
_entity_poly.pdbx_seq_one_letter_code
_entity_poly.pdbx_strand_id
1 'polypeptide(L)'
;MRTTIQLTYRIHHLKYDWDVIVGCQEAWPGKDFVAHWGRPDPWRALSLARRRRLLCLAASSHHAGSLEAALDHCDVKLEADVFESAAAAGDLEACKRLTAQGCPVSGLGLCAAAFGGNLQVVKFVMQILGDKSEVTGLCYGHPCADAAVYAAAGGHAAVLEWAAARRPSAVLTWRCLGASVMWAAHHGHGELLEQMLLSQWRRPSCGRRFARAARGWLLGRRWWGGRGRRGGGGYNPTRVLELAALYCPAPTLRRLFLDLVPSGLVKWHTRFSQAWLVARAIVSPRADWEEKADFLAEQLQGAGAGAGAGAGAGAGAGAGAGAGAGAGAAAGGLAEGALAADAFRNAIEDTEIEDNSYDIGVAVEEDVEGWGAVAQPQFGKRLARLAGLAAYGVEIREDWRRRLGEVLAKSGNVMALRELLGVWESPIVDSILAHNVVHWAVRHGHVPVLELLRERLGSHAFSSDHAMTALKHRPCRMNGVRYIAALDGDITADPFGYMHTSWDAVFSEAARRGADVELLRLLYERRGAAVDLEAVEAGGSVEAAEWAAGALRQAAVAGQAEQAAARTSGQVEAAASGIQEALAPA
;
A
#
# COMPACT_ATOMS: atom_id res chain seq x y z
N MET A 1 5.02 -18.53 21.34
CA MET A 1 6.04 -17.53 20.96
C MET A 1 5.39 -16.45 20.12
N ARG A 2 5.32 -15.21 20.61
CA ARG A 2 4.99 -14.06 19.75
C ARG A 2 6.25 -13.74 18.95
N THR A 3 6.50 -14.49 17.88
CA THR A 3 7.50 -14.11 16.88
C THR A 3 6.97 -12.85 16.21
N THR A 4 7.51 -11.71 16.60
CA THR A 4 7.28 -10.43 15.93
C THR A 4 7.80 -10.59 14.50
N ILE A 5 6.92 -10.87 13.53
CA ILE A 5 7.25 -10.88 12.10
C ILE A 5 7.56 -9.43 11.74
N GLN A 6 8.83 -9.03 11.85
CA GLN A 6 9.15 -7.60 11.76
C GLN A 6 9.30 -7.07 10.34
N LEU A 7 9.51 -7.91 9.31
CA LEU A 7 9.77 -7.39 7.96
C LEU A 7 9.06 -8.23 6.89
N THR A 8 7.78 -7.92 6.64
CA THR A 8 7.20 -8.24 5.34
C THR A 8 7.55 -7.06 4.44
N TYR A 9 8.50 -7.24 3.53
CA TYR A 9 8.78 -6.20 2.54
C TYR A 9 7.73 -6.34 1.44
N ARG A 10 6.81 -5.37 1.38
CA ARG A 10 5.99 -5.20 0.20
C ARG A 10 6.84 -4.50 -0.83
N ILE A 11 7.31 -5.25 -1.82
CA ILE A 11 8.01 -4.65 -2.94
C ILE A 11 6.92 -4.10 -3.85
N HIS A 12 6.64 -2.80 -3.76
CA HIS A 12 5.73 -2.17 -4.69
C HIS A 12 6.36 -2.23 -6.09
N HIS A 13 5.63 -2.80 -7.05
CA HIS A 13 5.98 -2.75 -8.46
C HIS A 13 4.79 -2.22 -9.26
N LEU A 14 5.05 -1.47 -10.34
CA LEU A 14 4.07 -0.82 -11.23
C LEU A 14 2.98 -1.73 -11.82
N LYS A 15 3.05 -3.05 -11.59
CA LYS A 15 2.12 -4.05 -12.12
C LYS A 15 1.64 -5.09 -11.09
N TYR A 16 2.39 -5.29 -10.00
CA TYR A 16 2.09 -6.33 -9.01
C TYR A 16 2.59 -5.86 -7.64
N ASP A 17 1.71 -5.86 -6.63
CA ASP A 17 2.15 -5.86 -5.23
C ASP A 17 2.54 -7.31 -4.89
N TRP A 18 3.79 -7.51 -4.50
CA TRP A 18 4.31 -8.82 -4.12
C TRP A 18 4.97 -8.71 -2.74
N ASP A 19 4.40 -9.45 -1.79
CA ASP A 19 4.81 -9.44 -0.39
C ASP A 19 5.91 -10.49 -0.19
N VAL A 20 7.16 -10.06 -0.04
CA VAL A 20 8.28 -10.95 0.32
C VAL A 20 8.38 -11.02 1.83
N ILE A 21 8.39 -12.24 2.37
CA ILE A 21 8.37 -12.47 3.81
C ILE A 21 9.79 -12.71 4.30
N VAL A 22 10.31 -11.80 5.11
CA VAL A 22 11.67 -11.91 5.66
C VAL A 22 11.61 -11.95 7.18
N GLY A 23 12.21 -12.99 7.76
CA GLY A 23 12.42 -13.15 9.19
C GLY A 23 13.54 -12.22 9.68
N CYS A 24 13.36 -11.64 10.86
CA CYS A 24 14.41 -10.85 11.49
C CYS A 24 15.50 -11.80 12.05
N GLN A 25 16.74 -11.65 11.60
CA GLN A 25 17.88 -12.46 12.05
C GLN A 25 18.21 -12.25 13.53
N GLU A 26 18.14 -11.02 14.04
CA GLU A 26 18.59 -10.66 15.39
C GLU A 26 17.72 -11.24 16.52
N ALA A 27 16.51 -11.71 16.21
CA ALA A 27 15.54 -12.23 17.17
C ALA A 27 15.01 -13.63 16.80
N TRP A 28 15.67 -14.36 15.89
CA TRP A 28 15.18 -15.67 15.45
C TRP A 28 15.37 -16.75 16.53
N PRO A 29 14.30 -17.43 16.98
CA PRO A 29 14.39 -18.43 18.05
C PRO A 29 14.86 -19.78 17.50
N GLY A 30 16.10 -19.89 17.02
CA GLY A 30 16.58 -21.06 16.25
C GLY A 30 16.38 -22.43 16.94
N LYS A 31 16.85 -22.59 18.19
CA LYS A 31 16.73 -23.86 18.92
C LYS A 31 15.30 -24.18 19.32
N ASP A 32 14.57 -23.17 19.81
CA ASP A 32 13.19 -23.35 20.25
C ASP A 32 12.25 -23.58 19.07
N PHE A 33 12.54 -22.97 17.92
CA PHE A 33 11.85 -23.22 16.67
C PHE A 33 11.99 -24.70 16.30
N VAL A 34 13.21 -25.24 16.28
CA VAL A 34 13.42 -26.67 15.99
C VAL A 34 12.75 -27.56 17.04
N ALA A 35 12.79 -27.20 18.32
CA ALA A 35 12.15 -27.98 19.38
C ALA A 35 10.62 -28.05 19.23
N HIS A 36 9.98 -26.96 18.79
CA HIS A 36 8.53 -26.90 18.60
C HIS A 36 8.11 -27.43 17.22
N TRP A 37 8.72 -26.93 16.14
CA TRP A 37 8.35 -27.22 14.75
C TRP A 37 9.04 -28.43 14.14
N GLY A 38 10.01 -29.04 14.81
CA GLY A 38 10.63 -30.31 14.40
C GLY A 38 9.76 -31.56 14.69
N ARG A 39 8.46 -31.37 14.91
CA ARG A 39 7.45 -32.43 15.09
C ARG A 39 6.26 -32.14 14.18
N PRO A 40 5.50 -33.15 13.72
CA PRO A 40 4.37 -32.94 12.82
C PRO A 40 3.16 -32.27 13.49
N ASP A 41 2.95 -32.47 14.80
CA ASP A 41 1.71 -32.05 15.49
C ASP A 41 1.39 -30.55 15.32
N PRO A 42 2.33 -29.60 15.51
CA PRO A 42 2.03 -28.18 15.38
C PRO A 42 1.70 -27.73 13.96
N TRP A 43 2.14 -28.48 12.94
CA TRP A 43 1.84 -28.18 11.54
C TRP A 43 0.40 -28.52 11.17
N ARG A 44 -0.23 -29.50 11.85
CA ARG A 44 -1.61 -29.95 11.58
C ARG A 44 -2.64 -28.83 11.78
N ALA A 45 -2.42 -27.97 12.77
CA ALA A 45 -3.24 -26.79 13.05
C ALA A 45 -3.15 -25.69 11.98
N LEU A 46 -2.03 -25.62 11.26
CA LEU A 46 -1.77 -24.57 10.30
C LEU A 46 -2.43 -24.87 8.94
N SER A 47 -3.08 -23.86 8.36
CA SER A 47 -3.48 -23.88 6.95
C SER A 47 -2.27 -23.86 6.01
N LEU A 48 -2.43 -24.33 4.77
CA LEU A 48 -1.34 -24.40 3.79
C LEU A 48 -0.63 -23.05 3.60
N ALA A 49 -1.39 -21.96 3.57
CA ALA A 49 -0.86 -20.60 3.48
C ALA A 49 0.01 -20.22 4.70
N ARG A 50 -0.38 -20.64 5.91
CA ARG A 50 0.40 -20.40 7.14
C ARG A 50 1.66 -21.27 7.18
N ARG A 51 1.57 -22.54 6.76
CA ARG A 51 2.74 -23.43 6.64
C ARG A 51 3.77 -22.87 5.67
N ARG A 52 3.33 -22.44 4.48
CA ARG A 52 4.18 -21.78 3.47
C ARG A 52 4.83 -20.51 4.02
N ARG A 53 4.07 -19.66 4.72
CA ARG A 53 4.61 -18.47 5.38
C ARG A 53 5.68 -18.80 6.42
N LEU A 54 5.47 -19.85 7.22
CA LEU A 54 6.43 -20.30 8.22
C LEU A 54 7.71 -20.84 7.56
N LEU A 55 7.56 -21.57 6.44
CA LEU A 55 8.68 -22.02 5.62
C LEU A 55 9.47 -20.84 5.04
N CYS A 56 8.80 -19.82 4.50
CA CYS A 56 9.46 -18.59 4.03
C CYS A 56 10.26 -17.91 5.16
N LEU A 57 9.68 -17.81 6.36
CA LEU A 57 10.37 -17.26 7.53
C LEU A 57 11.60 -18.09 7.91
N ALA A 58 11.48 -19.42 7.97
CA ALA A 58 12.61 -20.31 8.25
C ALA A 58 13.70 -20.20 7.17
N ALA A 59 13.33 -20.11 5.89
CA ALA A 59 14.25 -19.93 4.77
C ALA A 59 15.02 -18.61 4.81
N SER A 60 14.41 -17.56 5.38
CA SER A 60 15.04 -16.25 5.57
C SER A 60 15.82 -16.09 6.88
N SER A 61 15.88 -17.13 7.72
CA SER A 61 16.39 -17.02 9.10
C SER A 61 17.90 -17.16 9.29
N HIS A 62 18.65 -17.60 8.26
CA HIS A 62 20.08 -17.96 8.38
C HIS A 62 20.36 -19.11 9.36
N HIS A 63 19.34 -19.88 9.73
CA HIS A 63 19.45 -21.02 10.62
C HIS A 63 19.09 -22.33 9.90
N ALA A 64 20.10 -23.03 9.38
CA ALA A 64 19.94 -24.26 8.59
C ALA A 64 19.01 -25.30 9.26
N GLY A 65 19.15 -25.54 10.57
CA GLY A 65 18.29 -26.48 11.28
C GLY A 65 16.80 -26.10 11.31
N SER A 66 16.48 -24.79 11.24
CA SER A 66 15.09 -24.33 11.21
C SER A 66 14.49 -24.57 9.82
N LEU A 67 15.31 -24.38 8.77
CA LEU A 67 14.92 -24.68 7.40
C LEU A 67 14.70 -26.18 7.19
N GLU A 68 15.61 -27.05 7.65
CA GLU A 68 15.44 -28.50 7.53
C GLU A 68 14.18 -28.99 8.28
N ALA A 69 13.98 -28.55 9.53
CA ALA A 69 12.77 -28.88 10.29
C ALA A 69 11.47 -28.44 9.59
N ALA A 70 11.50 -27.30 8.88
CA ALA A 70 10.37 -26.84 8.10
C ALA A 70 10.17 -27.65 6.81
N LEU A 71 11.25 -28.01 6.10
CA LEU A 71 11.17 -28.82 4.89
C LEU A 71 10.64 -30.24 5.18
N ASP A 72 11.00 -30.82 6.33
CA ASP A 72 10.60 -32.18 6.72
C ASP A 72 9.10 -32.31 7.07
N HIS A 73 8.43 -31.21 7.43
CA HIS A 73 7.08 -31.25 8.01
C HIS A 73 6.05 -30.30 7.37
N CYS A 74 6.46 -29.40 6.47
CA CYS A 74 5.51 -28.42 5.93
C CYS A 74 4.46 -29.04 5.01
N ASP A 75 4.77 -30.15 4.32
CA ASP A 75 3.94 -30.80 3.31
C ASP A 75 3.34 -29.84 2.26
N VAL A 76 4.00 -28.69 2.02
CA VAL A 76 3.60 -27.74 0.96
C VAL A 76 4.52 -27.88 -0.23
N LYS A 77 3.93 -27.74 -1.43
CA LYS A 77 4.71 -27.66 -2.67
C LYS A 77 5.67 -26.47 -2.60
N LEU A 78 6.95 -26.72 -2.90
CA LEU A 78 7.95 -25.67 -2.99
C LEU A 78 7.64 -24.76 -4.19
N GLU A 79 7.32 -23.52 -3.88
CA GLU A 79 7.07 -22.46 -4.85
C GLU A 79 8.13 -21.36 -4.73
N ALA A 80 8.18 -20.47 -5.73
CA ALA A 80 9.27 -19.52 -5.88
C ALA A 80 9.38 -18.50 -4.73
N ASP A 81 8.30 -18.24 -4.00
CA ASP A 81 8.27 -17.29 -2.88
C ASP A 81 9.14 -17.73 -1.69
N VAL A 82 9.33 -19.04 -1.49
CA VAL A 82 10.24 -19.58 -0.46
C VAL A 82 11.68 -19.22 -0.80
N PHE A 83 12.05 -19.38 -2.08
CA PHE A 83 13.35 -18.97 -2.59
C PHE A 83 13.52 -17.44 -2.52
N GLU A 84 12.51 -16.68 -2.93
CA GLU A 84 12.51 -15.21 -2.88
C GLU A 84 12.75 -14.68 -1.46
N SER A 85 12.18 -15.33 -0.45
CA SER A 85 12.35 -15.00 0.97
C SER A 85 13.78 -15.22 1.45
N ALA A 86 14.38 -16.37 1.12
CA ALA A 86 15.80 -16.64 1.40
C ALA A 86 16.73 -15.66 0.66
N ALA A 87 16.37 -15.33 -0.58
CA ALA A 87 17.15 -14.45 -1.44
C ALA A 87 17.14 -13.00 -0.94
N ALA A 88 15.99 -12.49 -0.50
CA ALA A 88 15.87 -11.19 0.16
C ALA A 88 16.66 -11.12 1.47
N ALA A 89 16.72 -12.21 2.23
CA ALA A 89 17.51 -12.30 3.45
C ALA A 89 19.02 -12.44 3.19
N GLY A 90 19.42 -12.84 1.98
CA GLY A 90 20.83 -13.04 1.63
C GLY A 90 21.41 -14.38 2.08
N ASP A 91 20.56 -15.34 2.47
CA ASP A 91 21.01 -16.67 2.89
C ASP A 91 21.37 -17.52 1.67
N LEU A 92 22.63 -17.45 1.26
CA LEU A 92 23.12 -18.17 0.09
C LEU A 92 23.04 -19.69 0.28
N GLU A 93 23.23 -20.20 1.51
CA GLU A 93 23.20 -21.64 1.77
C GLU A 93 21.76 -22.17 1.74
N ALA A 94 20.80 -21.44 2.32
CA ALA A 94 19.38 -21.75 2.13
C ALA A 94 18.97 -21.70 0.64
N CYS A 95 19.43 -20.69 -0.11
CA CYS A 95 19.16 -20.61 -1.55
C CYS A 95 19.69 -21.85 -2.30
N LYS A 96 20.93 -22.29 -2.04
CA LYS A 96 21.49 -23.50 -2.65
C LYS A 96 20.71 -24.75 -2.25
N ARG A 97 20.35 -24.88 -0.98
CA ARG A 97 19.58 -26.01 -0.46
C ARG A 97 18.19 -26.11 -1.09
N LEU A 98 17.48 -24.99 -1.20
CA LEU A 98 16.17 -24.91 -1.85
C LEU A 98 16.26 -25.27 -3.33
N THR A 99 17.27 -24.77 -4.05
CA THR A 99 17.50 -25.15 -5.45
C THR A 99 17.78 -26.65 -5.60
N ALA A 100 18.54 -27.25 -4.67
CA ALA A 100 18.81 -28.70 -4.68
C ALA A 100 17.54 -29.53 -4.44
N GLN A 101 16.57 -29.00 -3.69
CA GLN A 101 15.24 -29.61 -3.48
C GLN A 101 14.26 -29.37 -4.64
N GLY A 102 14.71 -28.75 -5.74
CA GLY A 102 13.87 -28.48 -6.92
C GLY A 102 12.94 -27.26 -6.76
N CYS A 103 13.21 -26.37 -5.80
CA CYS A 103 12.47 -25.11 -5.69
C CYS A 103 12.68 -24.26 -6.96
N PRO A 104 11.61 -23.75 -7.60
CA PRO A 104 11.73 -22.97 -8.82
C PRO A 104 12.42 -21.63 -8.54
N VAL A 105 13.48 -21.33 -9.29
CA VAL A 105 14.18 -20.04 -9.25
C VAL A 105 13.54 -19.11 -10.27
N SER A 106 12.94 -18.02 -9.82
CA SER A 106 12.24 -17.03 -10.63
C SER A 106 13.08 -15.76 -10.84
N GLY A 107 12.70 -14.93 -11.84
CA GLY A 107 13.24 -13.57 -11.95
C GLY A 107 12.91 -12.69 -10.73
N LEU A 108 11.83 -13.01 -10.02
CA LEU A 108 11.43 -12.38 -8.77
C LEU A 108 12.46 -12.66 -7.65
N GLY A 109 13.04 -13.86 -7.59
CA GLY A 109 14.14 -14.18 -6.66
C GLY A 109 15.38 -13.29 -6.85
N LEU A 110 15.70 -12.94 -8.10
CA LEU A 110 16.76 -11.97 -8.41
C LEU A 110 16.43 -10.57 -7.89
N CYS A 111 15.20 -10.13 -8.13
CA CYS A 111 14.70 -8.82 -7.71
C CYS A 111 14.70 -8.70 -6.18
N ALA A 112 14.27 -9.74 -5.47
CA ALA A 112 14.30 -9.83 -4.02
C ALA A 112 15.74 -9.76 -3.46
N ALA A 113 16.68 -10.52 -4.04
CA ALA A 113 18.09 -10.45 -3.65
C ALA A 113 18.71 -9.06 -3.89
N ALA A 114 18.34 -8.41 -5.00
CA ALA A 114 18.83 -7.08 -5.32
C ALA A 114 18.25 -6.01 -4.37
N PHE A 115 16.96 -6.12 -4.03
CA PHE A 115 16.31 -5.26 -3.05
C PHE A 115 16.93 -5.40 -1.65
N GLY A 116 17.34 -6.59 -1.24
CA GLY A 116 18.07 -6.82 0.01
C GLY A 116 19.59 -6.51 -0.07
N GLY A 117 20.10 -6.12 -1.23
CA GLY A 117 21.52 -5.76 -1.40
C GLY A 117 22.49 -6.95 -1.43
N ASN A 118 21.95 -8.17 -1.57
CA ASN A 118 22.68 -9.41 -1.41
C ASN A 118 23.43 -9.79 -2.69
N LEU A 119 24.52 -9.06 -2.98
CA LEU A 119 25.28 -9.19 -4.23
C LEU A 119 25.74 -10.64 -4.52
N GLN A 120 26.03 -11.45 -3.50
CA GLN A 120 26.43 -12.85 -3.70
C GLN A 120 25.26 -13.71 -4.18
N VAL A 121 24.07 -13.51 -3.62
CA VAL A 121 22.85 -14.21 -4.07
C VAL A 121 22.43 -13.73 -5.46
N VAL A 122 22.52 -12.43 -5.75
CA VAL A 122 22.29 -11.86 -7.10
C VAL A 122 23.17 -12.57 -8.14
N LYS A 123 24.47 -12.72 -7.86
CA LYS A 123 25.40 -13.42 -8.76
C LYS A 123 25.04 -14.90 -8.93
N PHE A 124 24.67 -15.58 -7.83
CA PHE A 124 24.26 -16.99 -7.86
C PHE A 124 23.00 -17.20 -8.70
N VAL A 125 21.94 -16.41 -8.47
CA VAL A 125 20.69 -16.48 -9.24
C VAL A 125 20.94 -16.23 -10.72
N MET A 126 21.81 -15.28 -11.06
CA MET A 126 22.16 -15.00 -12.45
C MET A 126 22.99 -16.09 -13.12
N GLN A 127 23.75 -16.90 -12.38
CA GLN A 127 24.40 -18.09 -12.93
C GLN A 127 23.36 -19.15 -13.33
N ILE A 128 22.28 -19.29 -12.56
CA ILE A 128 21.19 -20.25 -12.82
C ILE A 128 20.32 -19.78 -14.00
N LEU A 129 19.86 -18.52 -13.96
CA LEU A 129 18.94 -17.97 -14.96
C LEU A 129 19.62 -17.65 -16.31
N GLY A 130 20.93 -17.40 -16.28
CA GLY A 130 21.69 -16.95 -17.45
C GLY A 130 21.32 -15.54 -17.93
N ASP A 131 21.90 -15.14 -19.07
CA ASP A 131 21.66 -13.82 -19.69
C ASP A 131 20.41 -13.81 -20.62
N LYS A 132 19.58 -14.86 -20.60
CA LYS A 132 18.44 -15.00 -21.53
C LYS A 132 17.25 -14.13 -21.07
N SER A 133 16.69 -13.35 -21.99
CA SER A 133 15.55 -12.45 -21.73
C SER A 133 14.20 -13.17 -21.61
N GLU A 134 14.16 -14.49 -21.81
CA GLU A 134 12.94 -15.32 -21.75
C GLU A 134 12.59 -15.78 -20.33
N VAL A 135 13.34 -15.34 -19.31
CA VAL A 135 12.98 -15.61 -17.91
C VAL A 135 11.63 -14.97 -17.62
N THR A 136 10.63 -15.81 -17.37
CA THR A 136 9.28 -15.42 -16.97
C THR A 136 9.35 -14.56 -15.70
N GLY A 137 8.85 -13.33 -15.77
CA GLY A 137 8.73 -12.42 -14.62
C GLY A 137 9.68 -11.22 -14.61
N LEU A 138 10.57 -11.05 -15.60
CA LEU A 138 11.42 -9.86 -15.68
C LEU A 138 10.62 -8.61 -16.11
N CYS A 139 10.80 -7.51 -15.38
CA CYS A 139 9.99 -6.30 -15.54
C CYS A 139 10.61 -5.28 -16.50
N TYR A 140 11.93 -5.31 -16.64
CA TYR A 140 12.71 -4.42 -17.49
C TYR A 140 13.44 -5.17 -18.62
N GLY A 141 13.02 -6.42 -18.89
CA GLY A 141 13.43 -7.22 -20.05
C GLY A 141 14.87 -7.78 -19.98
N HIS A 142 15.61 -7.49 -18.91
CA HIS A 142 16.95 -8.01 -18.70
C HIS A 142 17.28 -8.16 -17.21
N PRO A 143 17.87 -9.28 -16.75
CA PRO A 143 18.22 -9.52 -15.34
C PRO A 143 19.03 -8.38 -14.69
N CYS A 144 20.06 -7.86 -15.37
CA CYS A 144 20.80 -6.68 -14.86
C CYS A 144 19.95 -5.41 -14.72
N ALA A 145 18.94 -5.19 -15.57
CA ALA A 145 18.10 -4.01 -15.47
C ALA A 145 17.19 -4.11 -14.24
N ASP A 146 16.56 -5.27 -14.03
CA ASP A 146 15.77 -5.55 -12.84
C ASP A 146 16.63 -5.43 -11.58
N ALA A 147 17.80 -6.09 -11.54
CA ALA A 147 18.71 -6.00 -10.40
C ALA A 147 19.11 -4.55 -10.09
N ALA A 148 19.32 -3.70 -11.10
CA ALA A 148 19.65 -2.29 -10.87
C ALA A 148 18.46 -1.50 -10.28
N VAL A 149 17.25 -1.70 -10.80
CA VAL A 149 16.05 -1.00 -10.31
C VAL A 149 15.71 -1.40 -8.88
N TYR A 150 15.71 -2.70 -8.58
CA TYR A 150 15.39 -3.18 -7.24
C TYR A 150 16.51 -2.89 -6.24
N ALA A 151 17.77 -2.88 -6.67
CA ALA A 151 18.86 -2.36 -5.83
C ALA A 151 18.69 -0.87 -5.52
N ALA A 152 18.19 -0.07 -6.46
CA ALA A 152 17.88 1.33 -6.19
C ALA A 152 16.71 1.49 -5.20
N ALA A 153 15.68 0.64 -5.35
CA ALA A 153 14.55 0.57 -4.43
C ALA A 153 14.95 0.16 -3.00
N GLY A 154 15.97 -0.70 -2.84
CA GLY A 154 16.53 -1.07 -1.53
C GLY A 154 17.70 -0.19 -1.05
N GLY A 155 18.14 0.79 -1.85
CA GLY A 155 19.22 1.71 -1.46
C GLY A 155 20.63 1.15 -1.59
N HIS A 156 20.82 0.07 -2.34
CA HIS A 156 22.09 -0.67 -2.41
C HIS A 156 22.92 -0.30 -3.64
N ALA A 157 23.75 0.75 -3.49
CA ALA A 157 24.66 1.24 -4.54
C ALA A 157 25.54 0.13 -5.14
N ALA A 158 26.05 -0.80 -4.33
CA ALA A 158 26.98 -1.85 -4.78
C ALA A 158 26.38 -2.81 -5.82
N VAL A 159 25.12 -3.21 -5.66
CA VAL A 159 24.43 -4.07 -6.63
C VAL A 159 24.12 -3.30 -7.92
N LEU A 160 23.70 -2.04 -7.78
CA LEU A 160 23.45 -1.15 -8.92
C LEU A 160 24.73 -0.90 -9.74
N GLU A 161 25.86 -0.60 -9.09
CA GLU A 161 27.17 -0.44 -9.75
C GLU A 161 27.58 -1.72 -10.48
N TRP A 162 27.41 -2.86 -9.83
CA TRP A 162 27.75 -4.16 -10.40
C TRP A 162 26.92 -4.45 -11.66
N ALA A 163 25.61 -4.23 -11.59
CA ALA A 163 24.70 -4.43 -12.71
C ALA A 163 25.03 -3.50 -13.89
N ALA A 164 25.29 -2.22 -13.59
CA ALA A 164 25.68 -1.22 -14.57
C ALA A 164 27.05 -1.52 -15.20
N ALA A 165 28.00 -2.05 -14.43
CA ALA A 165 29.31 -2.46 -14.94
C ALA A 165 29.21 -3.69 -15.85
N ARG A 166 28.35 -4.66 -15.50
CA ARG A 166 28.17 -5.91 -16.26
C ARG A 166 27.43 -5.69 -17.58
N ARG A 167 26.33 -4.92 -17.60
CA ARG A 167 25.53 -4.64 -18.81
C ARG A 167 25.05 -3.18 -18.85
N PRO A 168 25.92 -2.23 -19.25
CA PRO A 168 25.54 -0.82 -19.36
C PRO A 168 24.36 -0.59 -20.32
N SER A 169 24.29 -1.35 -21.41
CA SER A 169 23.23 -1.21 -22.44
C SER A 169 21.83 -1.56 -21.94
N ALA A 170 21.71 -2.38 -20.90
CA ALA A 170 20.42 -2.72 -20.29
C ALA A 170 20.05 -1.72 -19.17
N VAL A 171 21.04 -1.33 -18.37
CA VAL A 171 20.82 -0.51 -17.16
C VAL A 171 20.70 0.99 -17.48
N LEU A 172 21.45 1.49 -18.46
CA LEU A 172 21.42 2.91 -18.84
C LEU A 172 20.30 3.26 -19.84
N THR A 173 19.30 2.39 -19.97
CA THR A 173 18.09 2.71 -20.75
C THR A 173 17.24 3.73 -20.00
N TRP A 174 16.51 4.58 -20.73
CA TRP A 174 15.64 5.59 -20.12
C TRP A 174 14.61 4.98 -19.16
N ARG A 175 14.10 3.77 -19.47
CA ARG A 175 13.10 3.05 -18.67
C ARG A 175 13.70 2.55 -17.35
N CYS A 176 14.85 1.88 -17.40
CA CYS A 176 15.52 1.33 -16.21
C CYS A 176 16.07 2.44 -15.31
N LEU A 177 16.72 3.43 -15.90
CA LEU A 177 17.33 4.53 -15.17
C LEU A 177 16.29 5.43 -14.50
N GLY A 178 15.23 5.80 -15.22
CA GLY A 178 14.11 6.57 -14.66
C GLY A 178 13.43 5.82 -13.51
N ALA A 179 13.17 4.52 -13.68
CA ALA A 179 12.62 3.68 -12.61
C ALA A 179 13.55 3.63 -11.40
N SER A 180 14.86 3.44 -11.60
CA SER A 180 15.84 3.39 -10.50
C SER A 180 15.83 4.67 -9.66
N VAL A 181 15.82 5.84 -10.31
CA VAL A 181 15.77 7.14 -9.61
C VAL A 181 14.47 7.30 -8.83
N MET A 182 13.34 6.96 -9.47
CA MET A 182 12.02 7.07 -8.86
C MET A 182 11.88 6.16 -7.63
N TRP A 183 12.32 4.91 -7.73
CA TRP A 183 12.23 3.97 -6.62
C TRP A 183 13.16 4.30 -5.47
N ALA A 184 14.37 4.83 -5.76
CA ALA A 184 15.26 5.34 -4.72
C ALA A 184 14.64 6.54 -3.97
N ALA A 185 13.96 7.44 -4.69
CA ALA A 185 13.23 8.55 -4.07
C ALA A 185 12.02 8.05 -3.25
N HIS A 186 11.24 7.11 -3.79
CA HIS A 186 10.07 6.54 -3.12
C HIS A 186 10.42 5.84 -1.80
N HIS A 187 11.53 5.12 -1.75
CA HIS A 187 11.98 4.45 -0.52
C HIS A 187 12.85 5.35 0.37
N GLY A 188 13.02 6.62 0.01
CA GLY A 188 13.71 7.60 0.84
C GLY A 188 15.23 7.45 0.90
N HIS A 189 15.85 6.76 -0.07
CA HIS A 189 17.30 6.54 -0.14
C HIS A 189 18.04 7.78 -0.65
N GLY A 190 18.05 8.84 0.17
CA GLY A 190 18.57 10.16 -0.19
C GLY A 190 20.05 10.15 -0.60
N GLU A 191 20.90 9.40 0.09
CA GLU A 191 22.32 9.29 -0.28
C GLU A 191 22.53 8.65 -1.66
N LEU A 192 21.80 7.57 -1.96
CA LEU A 192 21.86 6.92 -3.26
C LEU A 192 21.32 7.86 -4.36
N LEU A 193 20.21 8.54 -4.08
CA LEU A 193 19.61 9.52 -4.99
C LEU A 193 20.58 10.67 -5.30
N GLU A 194 21.26 11.20 -4.28
CA GLU A 194 22.31 12.21 -4.44
C GLU A 194 23.52 11.65 -5.21
N GLN A 195 23.95 10.41 -4.96
CA GLN A 195 25.01 9.78 -5.76
C GLN A 195 24.61 9.67 -7.24
N MET A 196 23.38 9.22 -7.53
CA MET A 196 22.85 9.06 -8.87
C MET A 196 22.71 10.40 -9.62
N LEU A 197 22.22 11.45 -8.96
CA LEU A 197 21.87 12.73 -9.59
C LEU A 197 22.94 13.82 -9.47
N LEU A 198 23.69 13.86 -8.37
CA LEU A 198 24.68 14.89 -8.05
C LEU A 198 26.14 14.48 -8.33
N SER A 199 26.36 13.36 -9.05
CA SER A 199 27.68 12.92 -9.54
C SER A 199 28.70 12.51 -8.45
N GLN A 200 28.25 12.04 -7.28
CA GLN A 200 29.11 11.74 -6.12
C GLN A 200 29.55 10.25 -6.03
N TRP A 201 29.81 9.59 -7.15
CA TRP A 201 30.16 8.15 -7.15
C TRP A 201 31.61 7.89 -6.73
N ARG A 202 31.82 6.90 -5.83
CA ARG A 202 33.17 6.45 -5.38
C ARG A 202 34.02 5.83 -6.50
N ARG A 203 33.41 5.25 -7.55
CA ARG A 203 34.11 4.69 -8.72
C ARG A 203 33.92 5.57 -9.98
N PRO A 204 34.99 6.22 -10.49
CA PRO A 204 34.84 7.29 -11.48
C PRO A 204 34.28 6.87 -12.85
N SER A 205 34.53 5.63 -13.32
CA SER A 205 34.28 5.23 -14.72
C SER A 205 32.86 4.72 -15.00
N CYS A 206 32.19 4.07 -14.04
CA CYS A 206 30.78 3.70 -14.17
C CYS A 206 29.85 4.79 -13.63
N GLY A 207 30.22 5.42 -12.50
CA GLY A 207 29.44 6.48 -11.87
C GLY A 207 29.26 7.74 -12.73
N ARG A 208 30.29 8.17 -13.47
CA ARG A 208 30.17 9.31 -14.40
C ARG A 208 29.23 9.02 -15.58
N ARG A 209 29.25 7.80 -16.11
CA ARG A 209 28.33 7.38 -17.18
C ARG A 209 26.89 7.33 -16.67
N PHE A 210 26.70 6.80 -15.47
CA PHE A 210 25.40 6.73 -14.81
C PHE A 210 24.84 8.12 -14.50
N ALA A 211 25.60 8.98 -13.82
CA ALA A 211 25.18 10.34 -13.50
C ALA A 211 24.93 11.20 -14.75
N ARG A 212 25.77 11.06 -15.79
CA ARG A 212 25.54 11.73 -17.08
C ARG A 212 24.29 11.20 -17.78
N ALA A 213 24.03 9.89 -17.74
CA ALA A 213 22.81 9.31 -18.28
C ALA A 213 21.57 9.77 -17.50
N ALA A 214 21.65 9.84 -16.17
CA ALA A 214 20.55 10.23 -15.31
C ALA A 214 20.19 11.70 -15.49
N ARG A 215 21.21 12.58 -15.57
CA ARG A 215 21.02 14.00 -15.94
C ARG A 215 20.55 14.15 -17.38
N GLY A 216 21.08 13.37 -18.32
CA GLY A 216 20.62 13.36 -19.71
C GLY A 216 19.14 12.98 -19.84
N TRP A 217 18.70 12.01 -19.03
CA TRP A 217 17.31 11.60 -18.90
C TRP A 217 16.42 12.72 -18.34
N LEU A 218 16.81 13.34 -17.21
CA LEU A 218 16.09 14.50 -16.66
C LEU A 218 15.98 15.65 -17.67
N LEU A 219 17.03 15.90 -18.46
CA LEU A 219 17.08 16.95 -19.48
C LEU A 219 16.23 16.63 -20.73
N GLY A 220 15.59 15.45 -20.80
CA GLY A 220 14.89 15.00 -22.01
C GLY A 220 15.80 14.90 -23.24
N ARG A 221 17.12 14.87 -23.04
CA ARG A 221 18.10 14.93 -24.14
C ARG A 221 18.18 13.56 -24.81
N ARG A 222 17.73 13.54 -26.06
CA ARG A 222 17.76 12.41 -26.99
C ARG A 222 19.18 11.85 -27.13
N TRP A 223 19.48 10.72 -26.48
CA TRP A 223 20.73 9.93 -26.64
C TRP A 223 20.42 8.53 -26.08
N TRP A 224 20.52 7.37 -26.76
CA TRP A 224 21.31 6.88 -27.89
C TRP A 224 20.43 5.98 -28.81
N GLY A 225 20.47 6.16 -30.14
CA GLY A 225 20.35 5.04 -31.10
C GLY A 225 19.01 4.37 -31.43
N GLY A 226 17.82 4.92 -31.13
CA GLY A 226 16.54 4.29 -31.51
C GLY A 226 15.56 5.24 -32.18
N ARG A 227 15.20 5.00 -33.45
CA ARG A 227 14.05 5.63 -34.10
C ARG A 227 12.76 5.02 -33.52
N GLY A 228 12.34 5.47 -32.34
CA GLY A 228 11.07 5.08 -31.71
C GLY A 228 10.17 6.30 -31.52
N ARG A 229 8.91 6.17 -31.90
CA ARG A 229 7.87 7.22 -31.88
C ARG A 229 7.73 7.90 -30.51
N ARG A 230 7.34 9.17 -30.53
CA ARG A 230 6.80 9.92 -29.37
C ARG A 230 5.66 9.10 -28.76
N GLY A 231 5.88 8.49 -27.61
CA GLY A 231 4.85 7.95 -26.74
C GLY A 231 4.99 8.65 -25.39
N GLY A 232 3.98 9.44 -25.01
CA GLY A 232 3.88 10.07 -23.69
C GLY A 232 3.95 9.02 -22.58
N GLY A 233 4.65 9.35 -21.50
CA GLY A 233 4.93 8.43 -20.39
C GLY A 233 6.34 8.57 -19.80
N GLY A 234 7.03 9.69 -20.03
CA GLY A 234 8.31 9.98 -19.40
C GLY A 234 8.09 10.49 -17.98
N TYR A 235 8.54 9.72 -16.98
CA TYR A 235 8.53 10.16 -15.58
C TYR A 235 9.20 11.54 -15.45
N ASN A 236 8.48 12.48 -14.82
CA ASN A 236 8.80 13.90 -14.78
C ASN A 236 9.73 14.23 -13.60
N PRO A 237 10.78 15.07 -13.75
CA PRO A 237 11.56 15.65 -12.64
C PRO A 237 10.71 16.12 -11.46
N THR A 238 9.50 16.65 -11.71
CA THR A 238 8.53 17.02 -10.68
C THR A 238 8.15 15.85 -9.77
N ARG A 239 7.93 14.65 -10.32
CA ARG A 239 7.58 13.46 -9.52
C ARG A 239 8.74 12.98 -8.65
N VAL A 240 10.00 13.19 -9.08
CA VAL A 240 11.17 12.91 -8.23
C VAL A 240 11.19 13.84 -7.02
N LEU A 241 10.89 15.14 -7.21
CA LEU A 241 10.77 16.08 -6.09
C LEU A 241 9.58 15.76 -5.19
N GLU A 242 8.43 15.37 -5.74
CA GLU A 242 7.26 14.93 -4.96
C GLU A 242 7.60 13.75 -4.04
N LEU A 243 8.25 12.73 -4.57
CA LEU A 243 8.68 11.57 -3.79
C LEU A 243 9.76 11.95 -2.77
N ALA A 244 10.69 12.83 -3.13
CA ALA A 244 11.69 13.33 -2.19
C ALA A 244 11.05 14.15 -1.05
N ALA A 245 10.02 14.95 -1.33
CA ALA A 245 9.29 15.69 -0.33
C ALA A 245 8.60 14.75 0.67
N LEU A 246 8.06 13.63 0.19
CA LEU A 246 7.42 12.66 1.05
C LEU A 246 8.42 11.80 1.84
N TYR A 247 9.39 11.18 1.17
CA TYR A 247 10.14 10.05 1.74
C TYR A 247 11.62 10.34 2.01
N CYS A 248 12.23 11.34 1.36
CA CYS A 248 13.63 11.69 1.59
C CYS A 248 13.78 12.66 2.78
N PRO A 249 14.96 12.73 3.43
CA PRO A 249 15.25 13.75 4.44
C PRO A 249 15.21 15.18 3.87
N ALA A 250 14.89 16.16 4.71
CA ALA A 250 14.83 17.58 4.35
C ALA A 250 16.13 18.11 3.70
N PRO A 251 17.34 17.77 4.17
CA PRO A 251 18.58 18.19 3.50
C PRO A 251 18.69 17.70 2.05
N THR A 252 18.28 16.45 1.79
CA THR A 252 18.29 15.87 0.44
C THR A 252 17.27 16.58 -0.45
N LEU A 253 16.06 16.80 0.05
CA LEU A 253 15.04 17.57 -0.67
C LEU A 253 15.55 18.97 -1.05
N ARG A 254 16.14 19.71 -0.10
CA ARG A 254 16.68 21.05 -0.33
C ARG A 254 17.74 21.04 -1.44
N ARG A 255 18.70 20.12 -1.38
CA ARG A 255 19.77 19.99 -2.40
C ARG A 255 19.19 19.67 -3.78
N LEU A 256 18.26 18.73 -3.86
CA LEU A 256 17.61 18.36 -5.12
C LEU A 256 16.78 19.51 -5.68
N PHE A 257 16.03 20.22 -4.83
CA PHE A 257 15.24 21.38 -5.24
C PHE A 257 16.14 22.48 -5.81
N LEU A 258 17.23 22.82 -5.11
CA LEU A 258 18.17 23.85 -5.54
C LEU A 258 19.00 23.46 -6.79
N ASP A 259 19.17 22.17 -7.10
CA ASP A 259 19.81 21.73 -8.35
C ASP A 259 18.81 21.63 -9.52
N LEU A 260 17.62 21.08 -9.27
CA LEU A 260 16.64 20.75 -10.31
C LEU A 260 15.73 21.92 -10.72
N VAL A 261 15.38 22.82 -9.80
CA VAL A 261 14.48 23.94 -10.11
C VAL A 261 15.20 25.03 -10.91
N PRO A 262 16.38 25.54 -10.49
CA PRO A 262 17.08 26.58 -11.24
C PRO A 262 17.64 26.12 -12.58
N SER A 263 17.87 24.82 -12.75
CA SER A 263 18.33 24.25 -14.03
C SER A 263 17.24 24.21 -15.11
N GLY A 264 16.02 24.66 -14.81
CA GLY A 264 14.88 24.66 -15.73
C GLY A 264 14.36 23.25 -16.04
N LEU A 265 14.81 22.25 -15.28
CA LEU A 265 14.38 20.84 -15.39
C LEU A 265 12.97 20.66 -14.85
N VAL A 266 12.62 21.41 -13.81
CA VAL A 266 11.27 21.44 -13.25
C VAL A 266 10.56 22.66 -13.82
N LYS A 267 9.54 22.43 -14.63
CA LYS A 267 8.64 23.48 -15.10
C LYS A 267 7.40 23.48 -14.22
N TRP A 268 7.22 24.56 -13.48
CA TRP A 268 5.98 24.79 -12.75
C TRP A 268 4.93 25.25 -13.75
N HIS A 269 3.96 24.38 -14.05
CA HIS A 269 2.89 24.73 -14.97
C HIS A 269 1.84 25.62 -14.29
N THR A 270 1.69 25.51 -12.97
CA THR A 270 0.74 26.28 -12.16
C THR A 270 1.25 26.47 -10.74
N ARG A 271 0.71 27.46 -10.00
CA ARG A 271 0.90 27.58 -8.54
C ARG A 271 0.42 26.33 -7.79
N PHE A 272 -0.57 25.63 -8.35
CA PHE A 272 -1.07 24.36 -7.84
C PHE A 272 0.02 23.27 -7.79
N SER A 273 0.90 23.17 -8.80
CA SER A 273 2.00 22.19 -8.78
C SER A 273 3.00 22.43 -7.65
N GLN A 274 3.21 23.69 -7.24
CA GLN A 274 4.08 24.03 -6.12
C GLN A 274 3.39 23.75 -4.78
N ALA A 275 2.10 24.11 -4.67
CA ALA A 275 1.29 23.80 -3.49
C ALA A 275 1.13 22.29 -3.27
N TRP A 276 1.01 21.50 -4.34
CA TRP A 276 1.02 20.04 -4.29
C TRP A 276 2.29 19.54 -3.60
N LEU A 277 3.46 20.08 -3.94
CA LEU A 277 4.73 19.70 -3.32
C LEU A 277 4.76 20.03 -1.81
N VAL A 278 4.19 21.18 -1.42
CA VAL A 278 3.99 21.52 0.01
C VAL A 278 3.07 20.51 0.69
N ALA A 279 1.96 20.13 0.06
CA ALA A 279 1.06 19.11 0.58
C ALA A 279 1.77 17.75 0.77
N ARG A 280 2.59 17.30 -0.20
CA ARG A 280 3.43 16.09 -0.05
C ARG A 280 4.37 16.18 1.16
N ALA A 281 4.96 17.36 1.40
CA ALA A 281 5.82 17.57 2.55
C ALA A 281 5.05 17.54 3.88
N ILE A 282 3.83 18.11 3.94
CA ILE A 282 3.00 18.08 5.16
C ILE A 282 2.60 16.66 5.55
N VAL A 283 2.30 15.81 4.57
CA VAL A 283 1.87 14.43 4.80
C VAL A 283 3.03 13.42 4.95
N SER A 284 4.29 13.89 4.82
CA SER A 284 5.51 13.08 5.02
C SER A 284 5.48 12.26 6.31
N PRO A 285 5.71 10.93 6.27
CA PRO A 285 5.83 10.12 7.49
C PRO A 285 7.04 10.48 8.35
N ARG A 286 8.01 11.23 7.80
CA ARG A 286 9.24 11.58 8.49
C ARG A 286 9.04 12.67 9.55
N ALA A 287 9.91 12.67 10.56
CA ALA A 287 9.91 13.66 11.64
C ALA A 287 10.24 15.08 11.17
N ASP A 288 10.99 15.25 10.09
CA ASP A 288 11.44 16.51 9.50
C ASP A 288 10.41 17.16 8.54
N TRP A 289 9.16 16.68 8.55
CA TRP A 289 8.10 17.15 7.65
C TRP A 289 7.85 18.67 7.75
N GLU A 290 7.92 19.25 8.95
CA GLU A 290 7.66 20.68 9.18
C GLU A 290 8.74 21.53 8.51
N GLU A 291 10.01 21.13 8.64
CA GLU A 291 11.13 21.79 7.96
C GLU A 291 10.98 21.76 6.44
N LYS A 292 10.53 20.63 5.87
CA LYS A 292 10.27 20.50 4.43
C LYS A 292 9.12 21.42 4.00
N ALA A 293 8.03 21.41 4.76
CA ALA A 293 6.84 22.19 4.45
C ALA A 293 7.13 23.69 4.52
N ASP A 294 7.83 24.15 5.55
CA ASP A 294 8.23 25.56 5.71
C ASP A 294 9.16 26.00 4.58
N PHE A 295 10.21 25.23 4.28
CA PHE A 295 11.11 25.51 3.16
C PHE A 295 10.35 25.67 1.84
N LEU A 296 9.44 24.75 1.52
CA LEU A 296 8.68 24.79 0.27
C LEU A 296 7.62 25.90 0.26
N ALA A 297 7.00 26.19 1.40
CA ALA A 297 6.04 27.29 1.53
C ALA A 297 6.71 28.66 1.36
N GLU A 298 7.94 28.84 1.85
CA GLU A 298 8.74 30.04 1.58
C GLU A 298 9.01 30.22 0.08
N GLN A 299 9.33 29.13 -0.63
CA GLN A 299 9.54 29.20 -2.09
C GLN A 299 8.24 29.54 -2.84
N LEU A 300 7.09 29.03 -2.37
CA LEU A 300 5.77 29.35 -2.90
C LEU A 300 5.43 30.84 -2.71
N GLN A 301 5.82 31.45 -1.58
CA GLN A 301 5.65 32.89 -1.33
C GLN A 301 6.58 33.75 -2.21
N GLY A 302 7.85 33.36 -2.36
CA GLY A 302 8.83 34.08 -3.19
C GLY A 302 8.48 34.12 -4.68
N ALA A 303 7.80 33.09 -5.21
CA ALA A 303 7.32 33.06 -6.58
C ALA A 303 6.23 34.10 -6.88
N GLY A 304 5.53 34.61 -5.85
CA GLY A 304 4.50 35.64 -5.98
C GLY A 304 5.04 37.06 -6.20
N ALA A 305 6.27 37.35 -5.76
CA ALA A 305 6.91 38.65 -5.97
C ALA A 305 7.64 38.76 -7.32
N GLY A 306 7.97 37.63 -7.96
CA GLY A 306 8.78 37.58 -9.18
C GLY A 306 8.00 37.39 -10.49
N ALA A 307 6.71 37.04 -10.45
CA ALA A 307 5.92 36.76 -11.65
C ALA A 307 5.46 38.01 -12.44
N GLY A 308 5.87 39.21 -12.01
CA GLY A 308 5.61 40.48 -12.69
C GLY A 308 6.83 41.15 -13.35
N ALA A 309 8.01 40.54 -13.35
CA ALA A 309 9.25 41.17 -13.84
C ALA A 309 9.97 40.37 -14.93
N GLY A 310 9.20 39.69 -15.80
CA GLY A 310 9.72 38.76 -16.79
C GLY A 310 9.24 38.99 -18.22
N ALA A 311 8.96 40.22 -18.64
CA ALA A 311 8.79 40.56 -20.05
C ALA A 311 9.30 41.99 -20.31
N GLY A 312 10.45 42.11 -20.98
CA GLY A 312 10.93 43.38 -21.53
C GLY A 312 12.29 43.89 -21.01
N ALA A 313 13.35 43.08 -21.08
CA ALA A 313 14.72 43.63 -21.11
C ALA A 313 15.25 43.53 -22.54
N GLY A 314 14.88 44.52 -23.36
CA GLY A 314 15.41 44.73 -24.70
C GLY A 314 15.71 46.21 -24.91
N ALA A 315 17.01 46.53 -24.89
CA ALA A 315 17.68 47.72 -25.44
C ALA A 315 17.41 49.11 -24.83
N GLY A 316 18.51 49.82 -24.51
CA GLY A 316 18.54 51.29 -24.51
C GLY A 316 19.35 51.93 -23.38
N ALA A 317 20.63 52.22 -23.66
CA ALA A 317 21.46 53.11 -22.85
C ALA A 317 20.99 54.58 -22.96
N GLY A 318 21.17 55.38 -21.90
CA GLY A 318 21.07 56.83 -21.98
C GLY A 318 20.93 57.54 -20.64
N ALA A 319 21.99 58.25 -20.24
CA ALA A 319 22.04 59.14 -19.08
C ALA A 319 21.13 60.38 -19.22
N GLY A 320 20.74 60.99 -18.09
CA GLY A 320 20.25 62.37 -18.09
C GLY A 320 19.44 62.76 -16.85
N ALA A 321 19.93 63.78 -16.14
CA ALA A 321 19.35 64.41 -14.96
C ALA A 321 18.06 65.21 -15.22
N GLY A 322 17.32 65.55 -14.18
CA GLY A 322 16.35 66.66 -14.23
C GLY A 322 15.20 66.57 -13.22
N ALA A 323 14.96 67.68 -12.53
CA ALA A 323 14.02 67.87 -11.43
C ALA A 323 12.54 68.00 -11.85
N GLY A 324 11.62 67.93 -10.88
CA GLY A 324 10.25 68.41 -11.06
C GLY A 324 9.29 68.04 -9.93
N ALA A 325 8.94 69.02 -9.10
CA ALA A 325 7.94 68.96 -8.05
C ALA A 325 6.49 68.91 -8.61
N GLY A 326 5.55 68.41 -7.80
CA GLY A 326 4.11 68.59 -8.03
C GLY A 326 3.25 67.89 -6.98
N ALA A 327 2.45 68.66 -6.26
CA ALA A 327 1.65 68.30 -5.08
C ALA A 327 0.23 67.78 -5.41
N GLY A 328 -0.48 67.24 -4.40
CA GLY A 328 -1.95 67.41 -4.32
C GLY A 328 -2.81 66.18 -3.98
N ALA A 329 -3.15 66.06 -2.69
CA ALA A 329 -4.47 65.76 -2.09
C ALA A 329 -5.46 64.72 -2.68
N ALA A 330 -5.70 63.67 -1.87
CA ALA A 330 -6.97 63.23 -1.26
C ALA A 330 -8.27 62.95 -2.08
N ALA A 331 -8.81 61.75 -1.78
CA ALA A 331 -10.22 61.39 -1.49
C ALA A 331 -11.11 60.71 -2.57
N GLY A 332 -11.58 59.49 -2.21
CA GLY A 332 -12.81 58.82 -2.68
C GLY A 332 -12.73 58.12 -4.03
N GLY A 333 -13.24 56.92 -4.28
CA GLY A 333 -14.04 55.97 -3.51
C GLY A 333 -14.45 54.83 -4.47
N LEU A 334 -14.34 53.58 -4.00
CA LEU A 334 -15.13 52.39 -4.35
C LEU A 334 -15.77 52.32 -5.76
N ALA A 335 -15.16 51.59 -6.72
CA ALA A 335 -15.90 50.89 -7.81
C ALA A 335 -15.07 49.98 -8.78
N GLU A 336 -13.80 49.64 -8.54
CA GLU A 336 -13.02 48.84 -9.55
C GLU A 336 -12.71 47.37 -9.17
N GLY A 337 -13.17 46.89 -8.00
CA GLY A 337 -12.91 45.51 -7.56
C GLY A 337 -13.84 44.44 -8.14
N ALA A 338 -15.03 44.79 -8.63
CA ALA A 338 -16.04 43.83 -9.03
C ALA A 338 -15.91 43.37 -10.50
N LEU A 339 -15.48 44.26 -11.40
CA LEU A 339 -15.39 43.96 -12.84
C LEU A 339 -14.18 43.09 -13.21
N ALA A 340 -13.10 43.11 -12.42
CA ALA A 340 -11.94 42.23 -12.63
C ALA A 340 -12.19 40.78 -12.18
N ALA A 341 -13.05 40.57 -11.18
CA ALA A 341 -13.40 39.23 -10.69
C ALA A 341 -14.34 38.48 -11.65
N ASP A 342 -15.29 39.20 -12.28
CA ASP A 342 -16.21 38.59 -13.26
C ASP A 342 -15.56 38.39 -14.63
N ALA A 343 -14.61 39.25 -15.04
CA ALA A 343 -13.80 39.01 -16.23
C ALA A 343 -12.87 37.79 -16.09
N PHE A 344 -12.39 37.49 -14.87
CA PHE A 344 -11.60 36.28 -14.60
C PHE A 344 -12.48 35.01 -14.53
N ARG A 345 -13.70 35.12 -14.00
CA ARG A 345 -14.69 34.01 -13.99
C ARG A 345 -15.11 33.61 -15.40
N ASN A 346 -15.44 34.58 -16.25
CA ASN A 346 -15.94 34.31 -17.60
C ASN A 346 -14.84 33.85 -18.58
N ALA A 347 -13.56 34.07 -18.27
CA ALA A 347 -12.44 33.55 -19.06
C ALA A 347 -12.14 32.05 -18.79
N ILE A 348 -12.77 31.46 -17.76
CA ILE A 348 -12.58 30.05 -17.39
C ILE A 348 -13.65 29.14 -18.03
N GLU A 349 -14.77 29.68 -18.51
CA GLU A 349 -15.87 28.88 -19.08
C GLU A 349 -15.62 28.38 -20.52
N ASP A 350 -14.67 28.96 -21.27
CA ASP A 350 -14.44 28.61 -22.69
C ASP A 350 -13.14 27.82 -22.96
N THR A 351 -12.38 27.46 -21.93
CA THR A 351 -11.35 26.43 -22.06
C THR A 351 -11.92 25.14 -21.54
N GLU A 352 -12.14 24.16 -22.42
CA GLU A 352 -12.26 22.76 -22.03
C GLU A 352 -11.06 22.39 -21.15
N ILE A 353 -11.23 22.51 -19.82
CA ILE A 353 -10.24 22.10 -18.84
C ILE A 353 -10.18 20.57 -18.94
N GLU A 354 -9.11 20.07 -19.56
CA GLU A 354 -8.73 18.67 -19.42
C GLU A 354 -8.72 18.33 -17.92
N ASP A 355 -9.65 17.45 -17.54
CA ASP A 355 -10.01 16.95 -16.22
C ASP A 355 -8.84 16.21 -15.50
N ASN A 356 -7.76 16.92 -15.22
CA ASN A 356 -6.51 16.37 -14.66
C ASN A 356 -6.40 16.58 -13.13
N SER A 357 -7.19 15.80 -12.40
CA SER A 357 -6.89 15.07 -11.14
C SER A 357 -5.70 15.44 -10.21
N TYR A 358 -5.42 16.71 -9.90
CA TYR A 358 -4.44 17.10 -8.86
C TYR A 358 -5.08 17.92 -7.73
N ASP A 359 -5.97 17.30 -6.97
CA ASP A 359 -6.61 17.83 -5.74
C ASP A 359 -5.87 17.35 -4.48
N ILE A 360 -5.77 18.18 -3.42
CA ILE A 360 -5.25 17.80 -2.10
C ILE A 360 -5.86 16.49 -1.60
N GLY A 361 -7.13 16.22 -1.92
CA GLY A 361 -7.78 14.94 -1.62
C GLY A 361 -7.03 13.73 -2.19
N VAL A 362 -6.44 13.84 -3.38
CA VAL A 362 -5.62 12.78 -4.02
C VAL A 362 -4.30 12.62 -3.28
N ALA A 363 -3.64 13.71 -2.90
CA ALA A 363 -2.42 13.64 -2.09
C ALA A 363 -2.67 12.95 -0.75
N VAL A 364 -3.81 13.22 -0.10
CA VAL A 364 -4.20 12.54 1.14
C VAL A 364 -4.43 11.04 0.90
N GLU A 365 -5.14 10.68 -0.16
CA GLU A 365 -5.50 9.29 -0.48
C GLU A 365 -4.31 8.40 -0.86
N GLU A 366 -3.32 8.95 -1.55
CA GLU A 366 -2.11 8.20 -1.97
C GLU A 366 -1.25 7.75 -0.78
N ASP A 367 -1.32 8.41 0.39
CA ASP A 367 -0.33 8.23 1.46
C ASP A 367 -0.87 7.58 2.74
N VAL A 368 -1.44 6.39 2.60
CA VAL A 368 -1.95 5.62 3.74
C VAL A 368 -0.90 5.43 4.83
N GLU A 369 0.34 5.09 4.45
CA GLU A 369 1.45 4.88 5.38
C GLU A 369 1.90 6.17 6.06
N GLY A 370 1.90 7.29 5.32
CA GLY A 370 2.23 8.63 5.80
C GLY A 370 1.36 9.01 7.00
N TRP A 371 0.05 8.93 6.81
CA TRP A 371 -0.95 9.24 7.83
C TRP A 371 -1.01 8.20 8.96
N GLY A 372 -0.68 6.95 8.67
CA GLY A 372 -0.55 5.89 9.68
C GLY A 372 0.53 6.16 10.72
N ALA A 373 1.65 6.77 10.30
CA ALA A 373 2.79 7.08 11.16
C ALA A 373 2.62 8.35 12.00
N VAL A 374 1.59 9.17 11.76
CA VAL A 374 1.40 10.45 12.45
C VAL A 374 0.90 10.24 13.87
N ALA A 375 1.77 10.50 14.85
CA ALA A 375 1.40 10.53 16.25
C ALA A 375 0.86 11.90 16.70
N GLN A 376 0.03 11.91 17.74
CA GLN A 376 -0.36 13.15 18.41
C GLN A 376 0.83 13.77 19.15
N PRO A 377 0.98 15.11 19.20
CA PRO A 377 0.05 16.16 18.74
C PRO A 377 0.27 16.65 17.30
N GLN A 378 1.03 15.91 16.48
CA GLN A 378 1.44 16.37 15.14
C GLN A 378 0.27 16.35 14.13
N PHE A 379 -0.76 15.55 14.38
CA PHE A 379 -1.91 15.42 13.49
C PHE A 379 -2.68 16.74 13.34
N GLY A 380 -3.07 17.39 14.44
CA GLY A 380 -3.74 18.69 14.41
C GLY A 380 -2.90 19.79 13.74
N LYS A 381 -1.57 19.79 13.94
CA LYS A 381 -0.66 20.71 13.25
C LYS A 381 -0.68 20.51 11.73
N ARG A 382 -0.65 19.26 11.26
CA ARG A 382 -0.72 18.93 9.83
C ARG A 382 -2.05 19.33 9.22
N LEU A 383 -3.17 19.10 9.92
CA LEU A 383 -4.49 19.56 9.48
C LEU A 383 -4.55 21.08 9.33
N ALA A 384 -4.05 21.82 10.33
CA ALA A 384 -4.02 23.28 10.28
C ALA A 384 -3.16 23.80 9.12
N ARG A 385 -2.01 23.19 8.87
CA ARG A 385 -1.13 23.54 7.74
C ARG A 385 -1.77 23.21 6.38
N LEU A 386 -2.45 22.07 6.25
CA LEU A 386 -3.20 21.72 5.03
C LEU A 386 -4.34 22.69 4.77
N ALA A 387 -5.15 23.02 5.78
CA ALA A 387 -6.21 24.01 5.67
C ALA A 387 -5.64 25.40 5.32
N GLY A 388 -4.46 25.73 5.87
CA GLY A 388 -3.71 26.95 5.57
C GLY A 388 -3.25 27.06 4.11
N LEU A 389 -3.20 25.97 3.34
CA LEU A 389 -2.88 26.03 1.90
C LEU A 389 -3.90 26.85 1.11
N ALA A 390 -5.14 26.96 1.59
CA ALA A 390 -6.16 27.82 0.99
C ALA A 390 -5.71 29.30 0.94
N ALA A 391 -4.94 29.76 1.93
CA ALA A 391 -4.38 31.12 1.94
C ALA A 391 -3.39 31.38 0.81
N TYR A 392 -2.87 30.33 0.18
CA TYR A 392 -1.96 30.40 -0.97
C TYR A 392 -2.70 30.27 -2.32
N GLY A 393 -4.04 30.31 -2.32
CA GLY A 393 -4.89 30.24 -3.51
C GLY A 393 -5.15 28.81 -4.01
N VAL A 394 -5.03 27.81 -3.14
CA VAL A 394 -5.26 26.40 -3.45
C VAL A 394 -6.71 26.05 -3.09
N GLU A 395 -7.51 25.70 -4.08
CA GLU A 395 -8.87 25.22 -3.84
C GLU A 395 -8.84 23.85 -3.17
N ILE A 396 -9.41 23.75 -1.96
CA ILE A 396 -9.50 22.50 -1.21
C ILE A 396 -10.95 22.02 -1.31
N ARG A 397 -11.22 20.99 -2.13
CA ARG A 397 -12.57 20.41 -2.24
C ARG A 397 -13.00 19.85 -0.89
N GLU A 398 -14.25 20.10 -0.46
CA GLU A 398 -14.74 19.72 0.89
C GLU A 398 -14.54 18.22 1.23
N ASP A 399 -14.48 17.36 0.21
CA ASP A 399 -14.36 15.91 0.28
C ASP A 399 -13.02 15.39 0.85
N TRP A 400 -11.98 16.21 0.97
CA TRP A 400 -10.65 15.74 1.41
C TRP A 400 -10.67 15.13 2.82
N ARG A 401 -11.58 15.62 3.68
CA ARG A 401 -11.79 15.08 5.03
C ARG A 401 -12.33 13.65 4.98
N ARG A 402 -13.24 13.34 4.02
CA ARG A 402 -13.72 11.97 3.78
C ARG A 402 -12.56 11.05 3.43
N ARG A 403 -11.76 11.45 2.45
CA ARG A 403 -10.59 10.67 1.99
C ARG A 403 -9.59 10.46 3.13
N LEU A 404 -9.40 11.46 3.99
CA LEU A 404 -8.58 11.32 5.19
C LEU A 404 -9.15 10.27 6.17
N GLY A 405 -10.47 10.28 6.41
CA GLY A 405 -11.12 9.26 7.26
C GLY A 405 -10.91 7.84 6.74
N GLU A 406 -11.05 7.63 5.42
CA GLU A 406 -10.78 6.34 4.77
C GLU A 406 -9.31 5.93 4.93
N VAL A 407 -8.38 6.86 4.75
CA VAL A 407 -6.94 6.64 4.91
C VAL A 407 -6.57 6.26 6.35
N LEU A 408 -7.14 6.94 7.35
CA LEU A 408 -6.90 6.64 8.77
C LEU A 408 -7.48 5.28 9.16
N ALA A 409 -8.61 4.87 8.57
CA ALA A 409 -9.15 3.52 8.74
C ALA A 409 -8.27 2.44 8.09
N LYS A 410 -7.74 2.70 6.87
CA LYS A 410 -6.79 1.81 6.20
C LYS A 410 -5.49 1.65 6.99
N SER A 411 -5.02 2.72 7.63
CA SER A 411 -3.74 2.74 8.36
C SER A 411 -3.84 2.26 9.81
N GLY A 412 -5.04 2.32 10.41
CA GLY A 412 -5.28 1.90 11.78
C GLY A 412 -5.00 2.98 12.84
N ASN A 413 -4.88 4.25 12.44
CA ASN A 413 -4.59 5.35 13.36
C ASN A 413 -5.85 5.83 14.12
N VAL A 414 -6.16 5.12 15.21
CA VAL A 414 -7.37 5.35 16.03
C VAL A 414 -7.45 6.76 16.59
N MET A 415 -6.32 7.31 17.06
CA MET A 415 -6.31 8.61 17.74
C MET A 415 -6.59 9.75 16.77
N ALA A 416 -5.95 9.74 15.60
CA ALA A 416 -6.21 10.70 14.55
C ALA A 416 -7.65 10.57 14.01
N LEU A 417 -8.14 9.33 13.84
CA LEU A 417 -9.52 9.10 13.40
C LEU A 417 -10.54 9.61 14.42
N ARG A 418 -10.30 9.40 15.72
CA ARG A 418 -11.17 9.91 16.79
C ARG A 418 -11.24 11.44 16.79
N GLU A 419 -10.11 12.12 16.60
CA GLU A 419 -10.07 13.59 16.47
C GLU A 419 -10.84 14.06 15.24
N LEU A 420 -10.62 13.43 14.07
CA LEU A 420 -11.32 13.78 12.83
C LEU A 420 -12.84 13.60 12.96
N LEU A 421 -13.28 12.47 13.52
CA LEU A 421 -14.70 12.19 13.77
C LEU A 421 -15.32 13.15 14.80
N GLY A 422 -14.53 13.68 15.73
CA GLY A 422 -14.99 14.71 16.68
C GLY A 422 -15.34 16.04 16.03
N VAL A 423 -14.80 16.32 14.84
CA VAL A 423 -15.05 17.55 14.05
C VAL A 423 -16.24 17.38 13.09
N TRP A 424 -16.72 16.15 12.87
CA TRP A 424 -17.84 15.86 11.97
C TRP A 424 -19.18 16.02 12.72
N GLU A 425 -19.77 17.21 12.68
CA GLU A 425 -21.04 17.52 13.35
C GLU A 425 -22.30 17.43 12.44
N SER A 426 -22.18 17.00 11.17
CA SER A 426 -23.30 17.07 10.19
C SER A 426 -23.97 15.72 9.86
N PRO A 427 -25.31 15.61 9.96
CA PRO A 427 -26.05 14.34 9.84
C PRO A 427 -26.27 13.82 8.40
N ILE A 428 -25.98 14.63 7.37
CA ILE A 428 -26.17 14.23 5.95
C ILE A 428 -24.96 13.41 5.43
N VAL A 429 -23.87 13.43 6.18
CA VAL A 429 -22.57 12.81 5.91
C VAL A 429 -22.49 11.41 6.58
N ASP A 430 -23.51 11.00 7.34
CA ASP A 430 -23.45 9.84 8.23
C ASP A 430 -23.59 8.47 7.56
N SER A 431 -24.21 8.33 6.38
CA SER A 431 -24.46 6.99 5.82
C SER A 431 -23.37 6.51 4.85
N ILE A 432 -23.09 7.28 3.80
CA ILE A 432 -22.12 6.88 2.76
C ILE A 432 -20.68 6.97 3.28
N LEU A 433 -20.33 7.97 4.10
CA LEU A 433 -18.98 8.07 4.65
C LEU A 433 -18.72 7.02 5.72
N ALA A 434 -19.70 6.75 6.59
CA ALA A 434 -19.60 5.65 7.56
C ALA A 434 -19.36 4.32 6.85
N HIS A 435 -20.11 4.06 5.76
CA HIS A 435 -19.94 2.84 4.98
C HIS A 435 -18.50 2.66 4.47
N ASN A 436 -17.92 3.65 3.80
CA ASN A 436 -16.55 3.52 3.28
C ASN A 436 -15.50 3.37 4.39
N VAL A 437 -15.62 4.15 5.46
CA VAL A 437 -14.67 4.09 6.59
C VAL A 437 -14.76 2.73 7.30
N VAL A 438 -15.99 2.21 7.51
CA VAL A 438 -16.23 0.87 8.06
C VAL A 438 -15.66 -0.20 7.12
N HIS A 439 -15.95 -0.10 5.82
CA HIS A 439 -15.42 -1.02 4.81
C HIS A 439 -13.89 -1.13 4.87
N TRP A 440 -13.20 0.00 4.85
CA TRP A 440 -11.74 0.03 4.91
C TRP A 440 -11.19 -0.49 6.25
N ALA A 441 -11.83 -0.14 7.37
CA ALA A 441 -11.43 -0.63 8.68
C ALA A 441 -11.56 -2.17 8.79
N VAL A 442 -12.66 -2.74 8.27
CA VAL A 442 -12.91 -4.19 8.28
C VAL A 442 -11.91 -4.89 7.38
N ARG A 443 -11.72 -4.39 6.16
CA ARG A 443 -10.73 -4.93 5.20
C ARG A 443 -9.32 -4.95 5.77
N HIS A 444 -8.93 -3.91 6.52
CA HIS A 444 -7.61 -3.81 7.11
C HIS A 444 -7.51 -4.43 8.53
N GLY A 445 -8.63 -4.86 9.12
CA GLY A 445 -8.68 -5.66 10.34
C GLY A 445 -8.14 -4.97 11.60
N HIS A 446 -8.17 -3.64 11.65
CA HIS A 446 -7.72 -2.85 12.80
C HIS A 446 -8.82 -2.81 13.88
N VAL A 447 -8.85 -3.80 14.78
CA VAL A 447 -9.90 -3.95 15.83
C VAL A 447 -10.14 -2.67 16.64
N PRO A 448 -9.11 -1.92 17.10
CA PRO A 448 -9.33 -0.65 17.81
C PRO A 448 -10.08 0.42 16.99
N VAL A 449 -9.91 0.44 15.67
CA VAL A 449 -10.68 1.32 14.77
C VAL A 449 -12.12 0.85 14.68
N LEU A 450 -12.34 -0.47 14.57
CA LEU A 450 -13.69 -1.05 14.52
C LEU A 450 -14.48 -0.77 15.80
N GLU A 451 -13.84 -0.84 16.96
CA GLU A 451 -14.44 -0.48 18.25
C GLU A 451 -14.85 1.00 18.31
N LEU A 452 -13.97 1.92 17.88
CA LEU A 452 -14.29 3.34 17.77
C LEU A 452 -15.49 3.60 16.85
N LEU A 453 -15.55 2.91 15.70
CA LEU A 453 -16.66 3.05 14.77
C LEU A 453 -17.96 2.48 15.35
N ARG A 454 -17.90 1.36 16.08
CA ARG A 454 -19.05 0.81 16.80
C ARG A 454 -19.55 1.74 17.91
N GLU A 455 -18.65 2.39 18.66
CA GLU A 455 -19.02 3.38 19.69
C GLU A 455 -19.83 4.54 19.11
N ARG A 456 -19.51 4.96 17.88
CA ARG A 456 -20.11 6.14 17.23
C ARG A 456 -21.33 5.81 16.38
N LEU A 457 -21.26 4.71 15.62
CA LEU A 457 -22.22 4.34 14.59
C LEU A 457 -23.08 3.13 15.01
N GLY A 458 -22.87 2.55 16.20
CA GLY A 458 -23.60 1.36 16.66
C GLY A 458 -23.29 0.08 15.88
N SER A 459 -23.79 -1.06 16.38
CA SER A 459 -23.55 -2.38 15.78
C SER A 459 -24.18 -2.57 14.40
N HIS A 460 -25.23 -1.81 14.08
CA HIS A 460 -25.90 -1.89 12.78
C HIS A 460 -25.05 -1.41 11.61
N ALA A 461 -24.01 -0.61 11.84
CA ALA A 461 -23.15 -0.11 10.76
C ALA A 461 -22.33 -1.20 10.05
N PHE A 462 -22.24 -2.39 10.66
CA PHE A 462 -21.53 -3.54 10.12
C PHE A 462 -22.50 -4.48 9.39
N SER A 463 -22.02 -5.16 8.35
CA SER A 463 -22.84 -6.07 7.53
C SER A 463 -22.01 -7.26 7.05
N SER A 464 -22.68 -8.32 6.60
CA SER A 464 -22.02 -9.48 5.98
C SER A 464 -21.27 -9.11 4.70
N ASP A 465 -21.68 -8.04 4.01
CA ASP A 465 -21.01 -7.55 2.80
C ASP A 465 -19.62 -6.97 3.10
N HIS A 466 -19.48 -6.25 4.22
CA HIS A 466 -18.17 -5.78 4.68
C HIS A 466 -17.21 -6.95 4.95
N ALA A 467 -17.72 -8.04 5.53
CA ALA A 467 -16.94 -9.26 5.75
C ALA A 467 -16.57 -9.94 4.42
N MET A 468 -17.52 -10.09 3.49
CA MET A 468 -17.28 -10.68 2.18
C MET A 468 -16.25 -9.89 1.37
N THR A 469 -16.37 -8.56 1.36
CA THR A 469 -15.44 -7.74 0.58
C THR A 469 -14.03 -7.76 1.18
N ALA A 470 -13.92 -7.77 2.52
CA ALA A 470 -12.64 -8.01 3.20
C ALA A 470 -12.02 -9.37 2.85
N LEU A 471 -12.85 -10.40 2.65
CA LEU A 471 -12.40 -11.72 2.21
C LEU A 471 -11.96 -11.69 0.73
N LYS A 472 -12.71 -11.05 -0.17
CA LYS A 472 -12.39 -11.00 -1.61
C LYS A 472 -11.04 -10.35 -1.91
N HIS A 473 -10.68 -9.29 -1.19
CA HIS A 473 -9.41 -8.59 -1.42
C HIS A 473 -8.19 -9.29 -0.80
N ARG A 474 -7.01 -9.10 -1.42
CA ARG A 474 -5.72 -9.50 -0.84
C ARG A 474 -4.92 -8.26 -0.41
N PRO A 475 -4.15 -8.34 0.69
CA PRO A 475 -4.10 -9.44 1.65
C PRO A 475 -5.38 -9.52 2.50
N CYS A 476 -5.87 -10.73 2.76
CA CYS A 476 -7.06 -10.94 3.56
C CYS A 476 -6.71 -10.93 5.05
N ARG A 477 -7.17 -9.90 5.78
CA ARG A 477 -6.95 -9.78 7.22
C ARG A 477 -8.20 -10.27 7.98
N MET A 478 -8.13 -11.50 8.48
CA MET A 478 -9.24 -12.19 9.14
C MET A 478 -9.74 -11.54 10.43
N ASN A 479 -8.97 -10.61 11.03
CA ASN A 479 -9.37 -9.94 12.28
C ASN A 479 -10.63 -9.10 12.13
N GLY A 480 -10.82 -8.41 10.99
CA GLY A 480 -12.05 -7.65 10.74
C GLY A 480 -13.27 -8.55 10.58
N VAL A 481 -13.10 -9.67 9.86
CA VAL A 481 -14.15 -10.68 9.70
C VAL A 481 -14.52 -11.32 11.04
N ARG A 482 -13.53 -11.67 11.87
CA ARG A 482 -13.75 -12.16 13.25
C ARG A 482 -14.53 -11.18 14.10
N TYR A 483 -14.16 -9.90 14.03
CA TYR A 483 -14.85 -8.86 14.78
C TYR A 483 -16.34 -8.84 14.43
N ILE A 484 -16.68 -8.78 13.12
CA ILE A 484 -18.08 -8.79 12.68
C ILE A 484 -18.76 -10.12 13.06
N ALA A 485 -18.11 -11.27 12.88
CA ALA A 485 -18.67 -12.57 13.24
C ALA A 485 -19.01 -12.66 14.75
N ALA A 486 -18.28 -11.96 15.61
CA ALA A 486 -18.46 -11.93 17.06
C ALA A 486 -19.41 -10.84 17.59
N LEU A 487 -19.95 -9.95 16.75
CA LEU A 487 -20.87 -8.90 17.20
C LEU A 487 -22.24 -9.46 17.66
N ASP A 488 -22.82 -8.90 18.71
CA ASP A 488 -24.19 -9.21 19.12
C ASP A 488 -25.20 -8.41 18.28
N GLY A 489 -26.36 -9.01 17.97
CA GLY A 489 -27.46 -8.37 17.23
C GLY A 489 -27.69 -8.92 15.83
N ASP A 490 -28.82 -8.53 15.23
CA ASP A 490 -29.16 -8.89 13.86
C ASP A 490 -28.36 -8.01 12.88
N ILE A 491 -27.30 -8.59 12.33
CA ILE A 491 -26.41 -7.98 11.34
C ILE A 491 -26.85 -8.35 9.91
N THR A 492 -28.06 -8.92 9.77
CA THR A 492 -28.65 -9.23 8.47
C THR A 492 -29.38 -8.05 7.86
N ALA A 493 -29.67 -6.99 8.63
CA ALA A 493 -30.22 -5.75 8.11
C ALA A 493 -29.09 -4.86 7.57
N ASP A 494 -29.19 -4.42 6.31
CA ASP A 494 -28.24 -3.48 5.72
C ASP A 494 -28.80 -2.09 5.97
N PRO A 495 -28.13 -1.24 6.77
CA PRO A 495 -28.56 0.14 6.97
C PRO A 495 -28.57 0.95 5.66
N PHE A 496 -27.90 0.47 4.61
CA PHE A 496 -27.60 1.21 3.38
C PHE A 496 -28.30 0.68 2.12
N GLY A 497 -29.04 -0.44 2.19
CA GLY A 497 -29.93 -0.91 1.10
C GLY A 497 -29.27 -1.65 -0.07
N TYR A 498 -28.07 -2.19 0.09
CA TYR A 498 -27.36 -3.05 -0.87
C TYR A 498 -27.75 -4.54 -0.73
N MET A 499 -27.48 -5.35 -1.76
CA MET A 499 -27.76 -6.80 -1.72
C MET A 499 -26.95 -7.52 -0.64
N HIS A 500 -27.62 -8.39 0.11
CA HIS A 500 -27.02 -9.17 1.18
C HIS A 500 -26.18 -10.34 0.66
N THR A 501 -24.93 -10.43 1.13
CA THR A 501 -24.17 -11.67 1.03
C THR A 501 -24.59 -12.62 2.14
N SER A 502 -24.90 -13.89 1.82
CA SER A 502 -25.23 -14.90 2.84
C SER A 502 -24.01 -15.25 3.70
N TRP A 503 -24.25 -15.61 4.96
CA TRP A 503 -23.17 -16.07 5.84
C TRP A 503 -22.54 -17.38 5.36
N ASP A 504 -23.26 -18.19 4.59
CA ASP A 504 -22.72 -19.38 3.91
C ASP A 504 -21.61 -19.00 2.94
N ALA A 505 -21.84 -17.97 2.11
CA ALA A 505 -20.81 -17.49 1.18
C ALA A 505 -19.59 -16.93 1.93
N VAL A 506 -19.82 -16.20 3.02
CA VAL A 506 -18.74 -15.70 3.89
C VAL A 506 -17.95 -16.86 4.51
N PHE A 507 -18.63 -17.91 4.98
CA PHE A 507 -17.99 -19.12 5.51
C PHE A 507 -17.13 -19.80 4.45
N SER A 508 -17.69 -20.10 3.28
CA SER A 508 -16.97 -20.79 2.21
C SER A 508 -15.73 -20.00 1.78
N GLU A 509 -15.84 -18.67 1.61
CA GLU A 509 -14.67 -17.87 1.25
C GLU A 509 -13.64 -17.79 2.40
N ALA A 510 -14.07 -17.64 3.65
CA ALA A 510 -13.16 -17.66 4.80
C ALA A 510 -12.41 -18.99 4.92
N ALA A 511 -13.11 -20.11 4.71
CA ALA A 511 -12.58 -21.46 4.71
C ALA A 511 -11.55 -21.66 3.58
N ARG A 512 -11.87 -21.29 2.33
CA ARG A 512 -10.92 -21.35 1.20
C ARG A 512 -9.66 -20.52 1.44
N ARG A 513 -9.79 -19.40 2.15
CA ARG A 513 -8.66 -18.53 2.53
C ARG A 513 -7.86 -19.06 3.73
N GLY A 514 -8.24 -20.20 4.31
CA GLY A 514 -7.54 -20.85 5.42
C GLY A 514 -7.77 -20.18 6.77
N ALA A 515 -9.01 -19.75 7.04
CA ALA A 515 -9.45 -19.36 8.38
C ALA A 515 -9.17 -20.49 9.41
N ASP A 516 -8.88 -20.11 10.65
CA ASP A 516 -8.74 -21.09 11.73
C ASP A 516 -10.11 -21.55 12.24
N VAL A 517 -10.08 -22.69 12.95
CA VAL A 517 -11.26 -23.34 13.52
C VAL A 517 -12.10 -22.38 14.37
N GLU A 518 -11.46 -21.47 15.11
CA GLU A 518 -12.17 -20.49 15.94
C GLU A 518 -13.05 -19.53 15.10
N LEU A 519 -12.53 -18.98 14.00
CA LEU A 519 -13.33 -18.13 13.12
C LEU A 519 -14.44 -18.93 12.42
N LEU A 520 -14.14 -20.14 11.94
CA LEU A 520 -15.14 -20.99 11.29
C LEU A 520 -16.26 -21.38 12.26
N ARG A 521 -15.91 -21.68 13.52
CA ARG A 521 -16.86 -21.94 14.59
C ARG A 521 -17.74 -20.73 14.90
N LEU A 522 -17.16 -19.53 14.97
CA LEU A 522 -17.94 -18.30 15.17
C LEU A 522 -18.97 -18.09 14.05
N LEU A 523 -18.58 -18.32 12.79
CA LEU A 523 -19.50 -18.22 11.64
C LEU A 523 -20.59 -19.29 11.68
N TYR A 524 -20.26 -20.52 12.06
CA TYR A 524 -21.22 -21.62 12.21
C TYR A 524 -22.20 -21.37 13.37
N GLU A 525 -21.68 -21.22 14.60
CA GLU A 525 -22.49 -21.19 15.82
C GLU A 525 -23.26 -19.87 16.00
N ARG A 526 -22.66 -18.73 15.60
CA ARG A 526 -23.26 -17.41 15.84
C ARG A 526 -23.99 -16.82 14.65
N ARG A 527 -23.65 -17.25 13.43
CA ARG A 527 -24.26 -16.73 12.20
C ARG A 527 -25.10 -17.76 11.45
N GLY A 528 -25.12 -19.02 11.91
CA GLY A 528 -25.90 -20.09 11.28
C GLY A 528 -25.40 -20.45 9.89
N ALA A 529 -24.13 -20.16 9.56
CA ALA A 529 -23.56 -20.49 8.26
C ALA A 529 -23.46 -22.00 8.09
N ALA A 530 -23.80 -22.53 6.91
CA ALA A 530 -23.62 -23.94 6.59
C ALA A 530 -22.13 -24.30 6.45
N VAL A 531 -21.76 -25.51 6.90
CA VAL A 531 -20.40 -26.03 6.78
C VAL A 531 -20.15 -26.50 5.34
N ASP A 532 -19.33 -25.77 4.62
CA ASP A 532 -18.79 -26.14 3.30
C ASP A 532 -17.47 -26.91 3.46
N LEU A 533 -17.54 -28.25 3.40
CA LEU A 533 -16.36 -29.11 3.61
C LEU A 533 -15.32 -28.95 2.50
N GLU A 534 -15.74 -28.78 1.25
CA GLU A 534 -14.83 -28.60 0.10
C GLU A 534 -14.02 -27.32 0.27
N ALA A 535 -14.66 -26.23 0.72
CA ALA A 535 -13.96 -24.99 1.03
C ALA A 535 -12.96 -25.12 2.19
N VAL A 536 -13.28 -25.90 3.22
CA VAL A 536 -12.38 -26.16 4.36
C VAL A 536 -11.17 -26.99 3.92
N GLU A 537 -11.39 -28.02 3.11
CA GLU A 537 -10.33 -28.84 2.51
C GLU A 537 -9.43 -28.01 1.60
N ALA A 538 -10.00 -27.09 0.80
CA ALA A 538 -9.24 -26.16 -0.03
C ALA A 538 -8.34 -25.20 0.80
N GLY A 539 -8.76 -24.85 2.02
CA GLY A 539 -7.92 -24.09 2.98
C GLY A 539 -6.78 -24.93 3.58
N GLY A 540 -6.94 -26.26 3.59
CA GLY A 540 -5.90 -27.26 3.87
C GLY A 540 -5.40 -27.33 5.32
N SER A 541 -6.22 -26.94 6.30
CA SER A 541 -5.96 -27.23 7.72
C SER A 541 -6.60 -28.57 8.10
N VAL A 542 -5.80 -29.50 8.65
CA VAL A 542 -6.26 -30.84 9.04
C VAL A 542 -7.24 -30.74 10.20
N GLU A 543 -6.93 -29.92 11.20
CA GLU A 543 -7.81 -29.68 12.35
C GLU A 543 -9.15 -29.05 11.92
N ALA A 544 -9.13 -28.13 10.96
CA ALA A 544 -10.35 -27.53 10.43
C ALA A 544 -11.21 -28.55 9.68
N ALA A 545 -10.60 -29.43 8.87
CA ALA A 545 -11.32 -30.50 8.18
C ALA A 545 -11.93 -31.53 9.16
N GLU A 546 -11.18 -31.92 10.20
CA GLU A 546 -11.67 -32.81 11.25
C GLU A 546 -12.84 -32.19 12.03
N TRP A 547 -12.74 -30.92 12.39
CA TRP A 547 -13.82 -30.17 13.01
C TRP A 547 -15.05 -30.08 12.10
N ALA A 548 -14.88 -29.70 10.84
CA ALA A 548 -15.97 -29.57 9.86
C ALA A 548 -16.71 -30.90 9.64
N ALA A 549 -15.96 -32.00 9.47
CA ALA A 549 -16.54 -33.34 9.38
C ALA A 549 -17.26 -33.76 10.67
N GLY A 550 -16.75 -33.38 11.84
CA GLY A 550 -17.41 -33.57 13.12
C GLY A 550 -18.73 -32.82 13.24
N ALA A 551 -18.75 -31.54 12.86
CA ALA A 551 -19.93 -30.68 12.88
C ALA A 551 -21.03 -31.22 11.93
N LEU A 552 -20.66 -31.66 10.73
CA LEU A 552 -21.61 -32.29 9.79
C LEU A 552 -22.21 -33.58 10.33
N ARG A 553 -21.40 -34.43 11.00
CA ARG A 553 -21.90 -35.65 11.67
C ARG A 553 -22.88 -35.32 12.78
N GLN A 554 -22.59 -34.31 13.60
CA GLN A 554 -23.48 -33.87 14.67
C GLN A 554 -24.80 -33.32 14.14
N ALA A 555 -24.75 -32.50 13.08
CA ALA A 555 -25.95 -31.98 12.42
C ALA A 555 -26.80 -33.10 11.79
N ALA A 556 -26.17 -34.12 11.20
CA ALA A 556 -26.88 -35.28 10.67
C ALA A 556 -27.60 -36.08 11.77
N VAL A 557 -26.95 -36.28 12.91
CA VAL A 557 -27.56 -36.97 14.07
C VAL A 557 -28.72 -36.14 14.64
N ALA A 558 -28.57 -34.82 14.76
CA ALA A 558 -29.64 -33.93 15.22
C ALA A 558 -30.84 -33.94 14.26
N GLY A 559 -30.61 -33.83 12.95
CA GLY A 559 -31.67 -33.90 11.95
C GLY A 559 -32.39 -35.27 11.92
N GLN A 560 -31.67 -36.37 12.17
CA GLN A 560 -32.28 -37.69 12.34
C GLN A 560 -33.15 -37.76 13.61
N ALA A 561 -32.71 -37.15 14.72
CA ALA A 561 -33.48 -37.09 15.95
C ALA A 561 -34.75 -36.22 15.81
N GLU A 562 -34.67 -35.08 15.12
CA GLU A 562 -35.83 -34.23 14.82
C GLU A 562 -36.83 -34.93 13.89
N GLN A 563 -36.37 -35.61 12.85
CA GLN A 563 -37.23 -36.40 11.96
C GLN A 563 -37.89 -37.57 12.69
N ALA A 564 -37.17 -38.23 13.60
CA ALA A 564 -37.74 -39.28 14.45
C ALA A 564 -38.80 -38.72 15.41
N ALA A 565 -38.53 -37.58 16.06
CA ALA A 565 -39.49 -36.90 16.93
C ALA A 565 -40.75 -36.46 16.17
N ALA A 566 -40.61 -35.90 14.96
CA ALA A 566 -41.73 -35.49 14.12
C ALA A 566 -42.59 -36.70 13.68
N ARG A 567 -41.97 -37.83 13.33
CA ARG A 567 -42.71 -39.08 13.04
C ARG A 567 -43.46 -39.61 14.25
N THR A 568 -42.86 -39.52 15.43
CA THR A 568 -43.49 -39.97 16.67
C THR A 568 -44.68 -39.09 17.02
N SER A 569 -44.56 -37.75 16.86
CA SER A 569 -45.68 -36.81 17.04
C SER A 569 -46.82 -37.06 16.05
N GLY A 570 -46.51 -37.23 14.75
CA GLY A 570 -47.51 -37.54 13.74
C GLY A 570 -48.19 -38.90 13.94
N GLN A 571 -47.46 -39.90 14.46
CA GLN A 571 -48.04 -41.19 14.84
C GLN A 571 -48.99 -41.07 16.05
N VAL A 572 -48.65 -40.23 17.03
CA VAL A 572 -49.51 -39.95 18.18
C VAL A 572 -50.77 -39.17 17.77
N GLU A 573 -50.64 -38.18 16.88
CA GLU A 573 -51.79 -37.44 16.32
C GLU A 573 -52.70 -38.35 15.46
N ALA A 574 -52.12 -39.21 14.62
CA ALA A 574 -52.88 -40.19 13.84
C ALA A 574 -53.59 -41.21 14.73
N ALA A 575 -52.95 -41.67 15.82
CA ALA A 575 -53.58 -42.54 16.81
C ALA A 575 -54.71 -41.83 17.57
N ALA A 576 -54.54 -40.55 17.92
CA ALA A 576 -55.57 -39.74 18.57
C ALA A 576 -56.78 -39.51 17.64
N SER A 577 -56.55 -39.25 16.34
CA SER A 577 -57.61 -39.12 15.33
C SER A 577 -58.35 -40.44 15.09
N GLY A 578 -57.64 -41.57 15.03
CA GLY A 578 -58.25 -42.90 14.88
C GLY A 578 -59.09 -43.31 16.10
N ILE A 579 -58.70 -42.88 17.30
CA ILE A 579 -59.51 -43.07 18.53
C ILE A 579 -60.75 -42.17 18.49
N GLN A 580 -60.67 -40.94 17.97
CA GLN A 580 -61.83 -40.07 17.79
C GLN A 580 -62.83 -40.61 16.74
N GLU A 581 -62.35 -41.18 15.63
CA GLU A 581 -63.23 -41.84 14.64
C GLU A 581 -63.88 -43.13 15.18
N ALA A 582 -63.17 -43.90 16.02
CA ALA A 582 -63.72 -45.11 16.65
C ALA A 582 -64.71 -44.83 17.79
N LEU A 583 -64.72 -43.62 18.34
CA LEU A 583 -65.65 -43.15 19.38
C LEU A 583 -66.82 -42.32 18.83
N ALA A 584 -66.91 -42.13 17.50
CA ALA A 584 -68.06 -41.49 16.87
C ALA A 584 -69.28 -42.44 16.91
N PRO A 585 -70.42 -42.05 17.50
CA PRO A 585 -71.61 -42.89 17.55
C PRO A 585 -72.21 -43.07 16.14
N ALA A 586 -72.52 -44.32 15.79
CA ALA A 586 -73.13 -44.75 14.53
C ALA A 586 -74.56 -44.21 14.32
#